data_AF-A0A916AXS6-F1
#
_entry.id   AF-A0A916AXS6-F1
#
_cell.length_a   1.000
_cell.length_b   1.000
_cell.length_c   1.000
_cell.angle_alpha   90.00
_cell.angle_beta   90.00
_cell.angle_gamma   90.00
#
_symmetry.space_group_name_H-M   'P 1'
#
loop_
_entity.id
_entity.type
_entity.pdbx_description
1 polymer ?
#
loop_
_entity_poly.entity_id
_entity_poly.type
_entity_poly.pdbx_seq_one_letter_code
_entity_poly.pdbx_strand_id
1 'polypeptide(L)' 'EAGIESSVGSVGDSYDNAMAETINGLYKTEVIRKRGPWKALDEVEYATLEWVDWFNNRRLLEP' A
#
# COMPACT_ATOMS: atom_id res chain seq x y z
N GLU A 1 -3.42 -25.65 -10.26
CA GLU A 1 -3.54 -24.19 -10.28
C GLU A 1 -4.34 -23.73 -9.07
N ALA A 2 -4.12 -22.51 -8.56
CA ALA A 2 -4.72 -22.03 -7.31
C ALA A 2 -6.23 -21.67 -7.41
N GLY A 3 -6.87 -21.85 -8.57
CA GLY A 3 -8.31 -21.59 -8.75
C GLY A 3 -8.71 -20.11 -8.62
N ILE A 4 -7.78 -19.19 -8.87
CA ILE A 4 -8.01 -17.75 -8.73
C ILE A 4 -8.52 -17.20 -10.06
N GLU A 5 -9.71 -16.60 -10.07
CA GLU A 5 -10.21 -15.86 -11.23
C GLU A 5 -9.56 -14.47 -11.32
N SER A 6 -9.13 -14.08 -12.52
CA SER A 6 -8.61 -12.74 -12.76
C SER A 6 -9.75 -11.72 -12.78
N SER A 7 -9.76 -10.79 -11.82
CA SER A 7 -10.62 -9.60 -11.88
C SER A 7 -9.86 -8.49 -12.60
N VAL A 8 -10.29 -8.15 -13.81
CA VAL A 8 -9.70 -7.06 -14.62
C VAL A 8 -10.49 -5.74 -14.53
N GLY A 9 -11.44 -5.67 -13.59
CA GLY A 9 -12.34 -4.51 -13.44
C GLY A 9 -13.40 -4.42 -14.54
N SER A 10 -14.38 -3.54 -14.34
CA SER A 10 -15.28 -3.14 -15.43
C SER A 10 -14.75 -1.84 -16.05
N VAL A 11 -14.81 -1.73 -17.39
CA VAL A 11 -14.27 -0.55 -18.09
C VAL A 11 -15.09 0.68 -17.69
N GLY A 12 -14.43 1.65 -17.05
CA GLY A 12 -15.03 2.93 -16.69
C GLY A 12 -15.63 3.01 -15.28
N ASP A 13 -15.46 1.98 -14.44
CA ASP A 13 -15.66 2.09 -13.00
C ASP A 13 -14.31 2.20 -12.28
N SER A 14 -14.22 3.07 -11.27
CA SER A 14 -13.00 3.28 -10.47
C SER A 14 -12.99 2.48 -9.17
N TYR A 15 -14.08 1.78 -8.85
CA TYR A 15 -14.24 1.08 -7.58
C TYR A 15 -13.34 -0.15 -7.50
N ASP A 16 -13.07 -0.78 -8.64
CA ASP A 16 -12.17 -1.92 -8.77
C ASP A 16 -10.76 -1.66 -8.17
N ASN A 17 -10.22 -0.45 -8.36
CA ASN A 17 -8.86 -0.08 -7.95
C ASN A 17 -8.82 0.93 -6.80
N ALA A 18 -9.94 1.59 -6.46
CA ALA A 18 -9.97 2.66 -5.47
C ALA A 18 -9.32 2.27 -4.13
N MET A 19 -9.52 1.05 -3.66
CA MET A 19 -8.88 0.56 -2.43
C MET A 19 -7.35 0.46 -2.59
N ALA A 20 -6.88 -0.17 -3.68
CA ALA A 20 -5.45 -0.29 -3.95
C ALA A 20 -4.78 1.09 -4.12
N GLU A 21 -5.45 2.01 -4.80
CA GLU A 21 -4.98 3.39 -4.97
C GLU A 21 -4.91 4.14 -3.63
N THR A 22 -5.90 3.96 -2.76
CA THR A 22 -5.91 4.55 -1.41
C THR A 22 -4.72 4.06 -0.59
N ILE A 23 -4.47 2.75 -0.57
CA ILE A 23 -3.33 2.17 0.16
C ILE A 23 -2.00 2.67 -0.43
N ASN A 24 -1.87 2.72 -1.75
CA ASN A 24 -0.67 3.27 -2.41
C ASN A 24 -0.46 4.76 -2.10
N GLY A 25 -1.54 5.54 -2.02
CA GLY A 25 -1.51 6.94 -1.63
C GLY A 25 -1.02 7.14 -0.19
N LEU A 26 -1.54 6.34 0.74
CA LEU A 26 -1.11 6.33 2.14
C LEU A 26 0.37 5.94 2.27
N TYR A 27 0.79 4.86 1.63
CA TYR A 27 2.19 4.41 1.64
C TYR A 27 3.15 5.50 1.13
N LYS A 28 2.83 6.13 -0.01
CA LYS A 28 3.64 7.24 -0.56
C LYS A 28 3.70 8.43 0.39
N THR A 29 2.62 8.73 1.09
CA THR A 29 2.55 9.85 2.03
C THR A 29 3.33 9.58 3.31
N GLU A 30 3.07 8.44 3.95
CA GLU A 30 3.54 8.11 5.30
C GLU A 30 4.97 7.55 5.33
N VAL A 31 5.41 6.91 4.24
CA VAL A 31 6.74 6.29 4.14
C VAL A 31 7.62 7.11 3.20
N ILE A 32 7.27 7.16 1.91
CA ILE A 32 8.18 7.73 0.89
C ILE A 32 8.43 9.23 1.12
N ARG A 33 7.38 10.02 1.29
CA ARG A 33 7.50 11.49 1.45
C ARG A 33 7.88 11.91 2.86
N LYS A 34 7.26 11.31 3.89
CA LYS A 34 7.46 11.72 5.29
C LYS A 34 8.80 11.27 5.88
N ARG A 35 9.30 10.08 5.53
CA ARG A 35 10.53 9.51 6.11
C ARG A 35 11.76 9.67 5.22
N GLY A 36 11.58 9.99 3.94
CA GLY A 36 12.69 10.30 3.03
C GLY A 36 13.38 11.63 3.35
N PRO A 37 14.46 11.99 2.61
CA PRO A 37 14.99 11.30 1.44
C PRO A 37 15.77 10.03 1.78
N TRP A 38 15.62 9.01 0.93
CA TRP A 38 16.29 7.71 1.06
C TRP A 38 17.61 7.71 0.29
N LYS A 39 18.63 7.06 0.85
CA LYS A 39 19.97 6.99 0.24
C LYS A 39 20.22 5.69 -0.51
N ALA A 40 19.48 4.64 -0.16
CA ALA A 40 19.59 3.33 -0.77
C ALA A 40 18.25 2.58 -0.75
N LEU A 41 18.14 1.51 -1.54
CA LEU A 41 16.91 0.74 -1.70
C LEU A 41 16.58 -0.10 -0.46
N ASP A 42 17.60 -0.63 0.21
CA ASP A 42 17.48 -1.40 1.44
C ASP A 42 16.82 -0.58 2.57
N GLU A 43 17.13 0.71 2.68
CA GLU A 43 16.47 1.61 3.63
C GLU A 43 14.95 1.68 3.39
N VAL A 44 14.53 1.73 2.12
CA VAL A 44 13.11 1.74 1.73
C VAL A 44 12.48 0.38 2.00
N GLU A 45 13.17 -0.72 1.71
CA GLU A 45 12.68 -2.08 1.96
C GLU A 45 12.39 -2.31 3.44
N TYR A 46 13.34 -1.98 4.34
CA TYR A 46 13.13 -2.09 5.78
C TYR A 46 11.97 -1.21 6.27
N ALA A 47 11.91 0.05 5.84
CA ALA A 47 10.82 0.95 6.21
C ALA A 47 9.46 0.45 5.70
N THR A 48 9.44 -0.23 4.55
CA THR A 48 8.24 -0.89 4.02
C THR A 48 7.78 -2.03 4.92
N LEU A 49 8.70 -2.92 5.32
CA LEU A 49 8.39 -4.04 6.20
C LEU A 49 7.81 -3.56 7.54
N GLU A 50 8.43 -2.55 8.14
CA GLU A 50 7.93 -1.93 9.37
C GLU A 50 6.55 -1.30 9.18
N TRP A 51 6.33 -0.60 8.07
CA TRP A 51 5.06 0.05 7.79
C TRP A 51 3.95 -0.98 7.54
N VAL A 52 4.23 -2.07 6.83
CA VAL A 52 3.26 -3.15 6.58
C VAL A 52 2.87 -3.85 7.89
N ASP A 53 3.84 -4.17 8.75
CA ASP A 53 3.57 -4.76 10.06
C ASP A 53 2.70 -3.82 10.92
N TRP A 54 3.07 -2.54 11.00
CA TRP A 54 2.28 -1.55 11.73
C TRP A 54 0.88 -1.37 11.13
N PHE A 55 0.77 -1.21 9.81
CA PHE A 55 -0.49 -0.96 9.11
C PHE A 55 -1.48 -2.10 9.34
N ASN A 56 -1.02 -3.36 9.27
CA ASN A 56 -1.91 -4.52 9.38
C ASN A 56 -2.21 -4.91 10.83
N ASN A 57 -1.25 -4.75 11.75
CA ASN A 57 -1.38 -5.32 13.10
C ASN A 57 -1.63 -4.29 14.20
N ARG A 58 -1.39 -2.99 13.94
CA ARG A 58 -1.37 -1.95 14.99
C ARG A 58 -2.08 -0.66 14.61
N ARG A 59 -2.30 -0.39 13.32
CA ARG A 59 -3.02 0.81 12.87
C ARG A 59 -4.48 0.70 13.28
N LEU A 60 -4.92 1.66 14.08
CA LEU A 60 -6.32 1.81 14.42
C LEU A 60 -7.02 2.42 13.20
N LEU A 61 -7.92 1.66 12.60
CA LEU A 61 -8.87 2.17 11.61
C LEU A 61 -10.12 2.58 12.40
N GLU A 62 -10.14 3.80 12.91
CA GLU A 62 -11.32 4.38 13.55
C GLU A 62 -12.04 5.31 12.53
N PRO A 63 -13.38 5.39 12.54
CA PRO A 63 -14.13 6.43 11.84
C PRO A 63 -13.76 7.85 12.29
#